data_AF-A0A3C2AS99-F1
#
_entry.id   AF-A0A3C2AS99-F1
#
_cell.length_a   1.000
_cell.length_b   1.000
_cell.length_c   1.000
_cell.angle_alpha   90.00
_cell.angle_beta   90.00
_cell.angle_gamma   90.00
#
_symmetry.space_group_name_H-M   'P 1'
#
loop_
_entity.id
_entity.type
_entity.pdbx_description
1 polymer ?
#
loop_
_entity_poly.entity_id
_entity_poly.type
_entity_poly.pdbx_seq_one_letter_code
_entity_poly.pdbx_strand_id
1 'polypeptide(L)'
;MKRILFTLGISFMATGLTAQESKWGNSLADSVSCFENYNIMGSYYQGKNYVDAYDSWKVLYETCPAANIRIYTYGDNILEAIIKSASSEASKNGYIQELLSMFDSFAVHFPEEKGNALSSKAYYFYNYYKKDADSVSKAVVMFEEAKSLLGDNMSVAHIDRYFQANVKEFNKNKDVERLFEVYNSALVALEYNFNTFNVENYNLGLKADSVVGWIAYADSVTPYAQAAQAEFAAAMAVYDSTDAYNNSSKKRMK
;
A
#
# COMPACT_ATOMS: atom_id res chain seq x y z
N MET A 1 -29.18 -53.62 37.59
CA MET A 1 -28.19 -53.38 36.53
C MET A 1 -28.86 -52.60 35.41
N LYS A 2 -28.66 -51.28 35.33
CA LYS A 2 -29.26 -50.39 34.33
C LYS A 2 -28.28 -50.28 33.14
N ARG A 3 -28.71 -50.65 31.94
CA ARG A 3 -27.96 -50.44 30.69
C ARG A 3 -28.36 -49.07 30.15
N ILE A 4 -27.42 -48.13 30.16
CA ILE A 4 -27.60 -46.80 29.55
C ILE A 4 -27.06 -46.91 28.11
N LEU A 5 -27.96 -46.87 27.14
CA LEU A 5 -27.62 -46.74 25.72
C LEU A 5 -27.39 -45.25 25.42
N PHE A 6 -26.15 -44.90 25.11
CA PHE A 6 -25.79 -43.59 24.53
C PHE A 6 -25.93 -43.70 23.01
N THR A 7 -26.98 -43.12 22.44
CA THR A 7 -27.11 -42.90 20.99
C THR A 7 -26.43 -41.58 20.63
N LEU A 8 -25.29 -41.67 19.95
CA LEU A 8 -24.61 -40.55 19.29
C LEU A 8 -25.43 -40.12 18.06
N GLY A 9 -26.15 -39.01 18.17
CA GLY A 9 -26.73 -38.31 17.03
C GLY A 9 -25.70 -37.36 16.44
N ILE A 10 -25.14 -37.68 15.26
CA ILE A 10 -24.36 -36.73 14.48
C ILE A 10 -25.35 -35.88 13.68
N SER A 11 -25.68 -34.71 14.20
CA SER A 11 -26.35 -33.65 13.45
C SER A 11 -25.34 -33.03 12.49
N PHE A 12 -25.44 -33.38 11.21
CA PHE A 12 -24.71 -32.72 10.12
C PHE A 12 -25.37 -31.36 9.90
N MET A 13 -24.93 -30.32 10.61
CA MET A 13 -25.28 -28.94 10.27
C MET A 13 -24.52 -28.57 8.99
N ALA A 14 -25.22 -28.55 7.87
CA ALA A 14 -24.74 -27.93 6.65
C ALA A 14 -24.73 -26.40 6.88
N THR A 15 -23.60 -25.86 7.32
CA THR A 15 -23.34 -24.42 7.19
C THR A 15 -23.13 -24.14 5.70
N GLY A 16 -23.96 -23.24 5.14
CA GLY A 16 -23.82 -22.80 3.77
C GLY A 16 -22.38 -22.36 3.50
N LEU A 17 -21.76 -22.97 2.50
CA LEU A 17 -20.53 -22.51 1.90
C LEU A 17 -20.83 -21.18 1.20
N THR A 18 -20.71 -20.06 1.89
CA THR A 18 -20.28 -18.86 1.18
C THR A 18 -18.86 -19.17 0.75
N ALA A 19 -18.65 -19.48 -0.54
CA ALA A 19 -17.32 -19.53 -1.10
C ALA A 19 -16.63 -18.23 -0.72
N GLN A 20 -15.64 -18.31 0.17
CA GLN A 20 -14.81 -17.16 0.50
C GLN A 20 -14.06 -16.86 -0.79
N GLU A 21 -14.52 -15.85 -1.55
CA GLU A 21 -13.85 -15.40 -2.77
C GLU A 21 -12.37 -15.19 -2.42
N SER A 22 -11.51 -15.94 -3.10
CA SER A 22 -10.08 -15.85 -2.83
C SER A 22 -9.60 -14.48 -3.31
N LYS A 23 -8.93 -13.77 -2.41
CA LYS A 23 -8.34 -12.45 -2.68
C LYS A 23 -7.43 -12.46 -3.92
N TRP A 24 -6.86 -13.62 -4.23
CA TRP A 24 -5.91 -13.85 -5.32
C TRP A 24 -6.57 -14.51 -6.55
N GLY A 25 -7.87 -14.30 -6.77
CA GLY A 25 -8.59 -14.85 -7.92
C GLY A 25 -9.38 -16.11 -7.60
N ASN A 26 -10.13 -16.62 -8.59
CA ASN A 26 -11.19 -17.61 -8.40
C ASN A 26 -10.73 -19.06 -8.64
N SER A 27 -9.49 -19.25 -9.08
CA SER A 27 -8.89 -20.55 -9.33
C SER A 27 -7.43 -20.62 -8.87
N LEU A 28 -6.86 -21.83 -8.80
CA LEU A 28 -5.44 -22.02 -8.54
C LEU A 28 -4.58 -21.35 -9.62
N ALA A 29 -5.02 -21.41 -10.88
CA ALA A 29 -4.33 -20.76 -12.00
C ALA A 29 -4.32 -19.24 -11.83
N ASP A 30 -5.46 -18.64 -11.43
CA ASP A 30 -5.55 -17.21 -11.16
C ASP A 30 -4.62 -16.82 -10.01
N SER A 31 -4.59 -17.62 -8.94
CA SER A 31 -3.73 -17.35 -7.78
C SER A 31 -2.25 -17.38 -8.11
N VAL A 32 -1.81 -18.31 -8.94
CA VAL A 32 -0.41 -18.37 -9.41
C VAL A 32 -0.10 -17.15 -10.28
N SER A 33 -0.95 -16.90 -11.29
CA SER A 33 -0.80 -15.76 -12.21
C SER A 33 -0.75 -14.42 -11.47
N CYS A 34 -1.65 -14.21 -10.51
CA CYS A 34 -1.71 -12.99 -9.73
C CYS A 34 -0.48 -12.82 -8.83
N PHE A 35 0.00 -13.88 -8.19
CA PHE A 35 1.21 -13.77 -7.37
C PHE A 35 2.45 -13.46 -8.23
N GLU A 36 2.58 -14.09 -9.40
CA GLU A 36 3.67 -13.83 -10.34
C GLU A 36 3.63 -12.39 -10.84
N ASN A 37 2.49 -11.92 -11.35
CA ASN A 37 2.34 -10.56 -11.87
C ASN A 37 2.50 -9.49 -10.79
N TYR A 38 2.11 -9.77 -9.53
CA TYR A 38 2.34 -8.84 -8.43
C TYR A 38 3.84 -8.60 -8.19
N ASN A 39 4.65 -9.65 -8.25
CA ASN A 39 6.11 -9.54 -8.11
C ASN A 39 6.75 -8.85 -9.32
N ILE A 40 6.30 -9.17 -10.55
CA ILE A 40 6.82 -8.55 -11.78
C ILE A 40 6.50 -7.04 -11.81
N MET A 41 5.23 -6.68 -11.59
CA MET A 41 4.80 -5.28 -11.46
C MET A 41 5.60 -4.57 -10.38
N GLY A 42 5.75 -5.19 -9.19
CA GLY A 42 6.52 -4.62 -8.09
C GLY A 42 7.98 -4.34 -8.45
N SER A 43 8.64 -5.27 -9.14
CA SER A 43 10.02 -5.12 -9.61
C SER A 43 10.16 -3.98 -10.61
N TYR A 44 9.30 -3.92 -11.63
CA TYR A 44 9.32 -2.82 -12.60
C TYR A 44 9.02 -1.47 -11.96
N TYR A 45 8.04 -1.41 -11.06
CA TYR A 45 7.68 -0.19 -10.34
C TYR A 45 8.84 0.33 -9.48
N GLN A 46 9.53 -0.55 -8.73
CA GLN A 46 10.71 -0.19 -7.95
C GLN A 46 11.85 0.32 -8.84
N GLY A 47 12.02 -0.29 -10.02
CA GLY A 47 12.93 0.17 -11.07
C GLY A 47 12.49 1.44 -11.79
N LYS A 48 11.30 2.00 -11.48
CA LYS A 48 10.66 3.13 -12.17
C LYS A 48 10.37 2.88 -13.66
N ASN A 49 10.35 1.62 -14.07
CA ASN A 49 10.02 1.18 -15.43
C ASN A 49 8.50 1.04 -15.57
N TYR A 50 7.78 2.15 -15.48
CA TYR A 50 6.32 2.14 -15.35
C TYR A 50 5.58 1.64 -16.61
N VAL A 51 6.13 1.90 -17.80
CA VAL A 51 5.57 1.40 -19.06
C VAL A 51 5.63 -0.14 -19.09
N ASP A 52 6.78 -0.71 -18.72
CA ASP A 52 6.98 -2.16 -18.69
C ASP A 52 6.17 -2.85 -17.58
N ALA A 53 5.76 -2.10 -16.54
CA ALA A 53 4.91 -2.60 -15.46
C ALA A 53 3.43 -2.78 -15.89
N TYR A 54 3.00 -2.15 -17.00
CA TYR A 54 1.59 -2.06 -17.36
C TYR A 54 0.95 -3.42 -17.61
N ASP A 55 1.59 -4.31 -18.37
CA ASP A 55 0.98 -5.60 -18.72
C ASP A 55 0.73 -6.45 -17.47
N SER A 56 1.71 -6.52 -16.56
CA SER A 56 1.52 -7.23 -15.29
C SER A 56 0.50 -6.56 -14.37
N TRP A 57 0.50 -5.22 -14.32
CA TRP A 57 -0.51 -4.47 -13.58
C TRP A 57 -1.93 -4.75 -14.11
N LYS A 58 -2.10 -4.78 -15.43
CA LYS A 58 -3.38 -4.99 -16.10
C LYS A 58 -3.95 -6.37 -15.77
N VAL A 59 -3.11 -7.41 -15.81
CA VAL A 59 -3.50 -8.77 -15.40
C VAL A 59 -4.01 -8.79 -13.95
N LEU A 60 -3.31 -8.13 -13.02
CA LEU A 60 -3.73 -8.05 -11.62
C LEU A 60 -5.07 -7.32 -11.47
N TYR A 61 -5.19 -6.17 -12.12
CA TYR A 61 -6.38 -5.33 -12.06
C TYR A 61 -7.63 -6.06 -12.56
N GLU A 62 -7.49 -6.90 -13.58
CA GLU A 62 -8.62 -7.63 -14.17
C GLU A 62 -8.92 -8.96 -13.46
N THR A 63 -7.88 -9.66 -12.99
CA THR A 63 -8.04 -11.04 -12.48
C THR A 63 -8.25 -11.08 -10.97
N CYS A 64 -7.59 -10.19 -10.22
CA CYS A 64 -7.58 -10.20 -8.76
C CYS A 64 -7.52 -8.78 -8.19
N PRO A 65 -8.50 -7.91 -8.52
CA PRO A 65 -8.50 -6.50 -8.11
C PRO A 65 -8.47 -6.32 -6.59
N ALA A 66 -9.02 -7.26 -5.83
CA ALA A 66 -9.00 -7.24 -4.38
C ALA A 66 -7.66 -7.71 -3.76
N ALA A 67 -6.73 -8.29 -4.52
CA ALA A 67 -5.52 -8.96 -4.01
C ALA A 67 -4.61 -8.05 -3.18
N ASN A 68 -4.42 -6.81 -3.63
CA ASN A 68 -3.54 -5.89 -2.95
C ASN A 68 -3.87 -4.44 -3.34
N ILE A 69 -3.92 -3.56 -2.35
CA ILE A 69 -4.14 -2.12 -2.55
C ILE A 69 -3.11 -1.49 -3.51
N ARG A 70 -1.91 -2.06 -3.62
CA ARG A 70 -0.87 -1.60 -4.56
C ARG A 70 -1.28 -1.66 -6.02
N ILE A 71 -2.25 -2.50 -6.39
CA ILE A 71 -2.83 -2.48 -7.74
C ILE A 71 -3.34 -1.07 -8.06
N TYR A 72 -3.93 -0.40 -7.09
CA TYR A 72 -4.47 0.95 -7.24
C TYR A 72 -3.44 2.05 -6.96
N THR A 73 -2.67 1.93 -5.88
CA THR A 73 -1.70 2.97 -5.50
C THR A 73 -0.43 2.99 -6.36
N TYR A 74 -0.18 1.94 -7.16
CA TYR A 74 0.84 1.96 -8.21
C TYR A 74 0.25 2.23 -9.60
N GLY A 75 -1.03 1.88 -9.80
CA GLY A 75 -1.70 1.97 -11.09
C GLY A 75 -1.77 3.39 -11.65
N ASP A 76 -1.85 4.40 -10.79
CA ASP A 76 -1.86 5.80 -11.20
C ASP A 76 -0.58 6.23 -11.94
N ASN A 77 0.60 5.92 -11.39
CA ASN A 77 1.90 6.19 -12.02
C ASN A 77 2.11 5.33 -13.27
N ILE A 78 1.65 4.08 -13.26
CA ILE A 78 1.73 3.16 -14.40
C ILE A 78 0.91 3.69 -15.57
N LEU A 79 -0.37 4.01 -15.33
CA LEU A 79 -1.27 4.53 -16.36
C LEU A 79 -0.85 5.93 -16.84
N GLU A 80 -0.37 6.82 -15.95
CA GLU A 80 0.21 8.10 -16.35
C GLU A 80 1.39 7.92 -17.32
N ALA A 81 2.26 6.95 -17.09
CA ALA A 81 3.38 6.65 -17.98
C ALA A 81 2.89 6.14 -19.34
N ILE A 82 1.88 5.26 -19.34
CA ILE A 82 1.26 4.71 -20.55
C ILE A 82 0.52 5.78 -21.36
N ILE A 83 -0.20 6.69 -20.69
CA ILE A 83 -0.85 7.85 -21.34
C ILE A 83 0.21 8.74 -22.00
N LYS A 84 1.36 8.95 -21.34
CA LYS A 84 2.47 9.75 -21.90
C LYS A 84 3.15 9.06 -23.08
N SER A 85 3.26 7.74 -23.09
CA SER A 85 3.88 6.98 -24.18
C SER A 85 2.93 6.69 -25.36
N ALA A 86 1.63 6.88 -25.19
CA ALA A 86 0.64 6.63 -26.23
C ALA A 86 0.83 7.53 -27.47
N SER A 87 0.80 6.92 -28.66
CA SER A 87 1.11 7.57 -29.93
C SER A 87 -0.04 8.35 -30.56
N SER A 88 -1.28 8.02 -30.19
CA SER A 88 -2.49 8.66 -30.73
C SER A 88 -3.35 9.27 -29.64
N GLU A 89 -4.10 10.31 -29.98
CA GLU A 89 -5.04 10.95 -29.05
C GLU A 89 -6.17 10.00 -28.64
N ALA A 90 -6.59 9.09 -29.54
CA ALA A 90 -7.58 8.07 -29.23
C ALA A 90 -7.06 7.09 -28.16
N SER A 91 -5.81 6.61 -28.30
CA SER A 91 -5.18 5.73 -27.31
C SER A 91 -4.99 6.43 -25.97
N LYS A 92 -4.54 7.69 -25.97
CA LYS A 92 -4.44 8.51 -24.76
C LYS A 92 -5.77 8.60 -24.01
N ASN A 93 -6.84 8.93 -24.74
CA ASN A 93 -8.17 9.02 -24.15
C ASN A 93 -8.64 7.66 -23.60
N GLY A 94 -8.35 6.55 -24.28
CA GLY A 94 -8.63 5.21 -23.76
C GLY A 94 -7.98 4.96 -22.40
N TYR A 95 -6.68 5.24 -22.27
CA TYR A 95 -5.96 5.06 -21.01
C TYR A 95 -6.36 6.06 -19.92
N ILE A 96 -6.77 7.29 -20.28
CA ILE A 96 -7.36 8.23 -19.31
C ILE A 96 -8.68 7.67 -18.75
N GLN A 97 -9.54 7.09 -19.59
CA GLN A 97 -10.78 6.48 -19.11
C GLN A 97 -10.51 5.25 -18.23
N GLU A 98 -9.49 4.46 -18.57
CA GLU A 98 -9.04 3.35 -17.72
C GLU A 98 -8.55 3.82 -16.35
N LEU A 99 -7.74 4.89 -16.32
CA LEU A 99 -7.29 5.52 -15.07
C LEU A 99 -8.45 6.00 -14.20
N LEU A 100 -9.45 6.64 -14.79
CA LEU A 100 -10.62 7.10 -14.04
C LEU A 100 -11.48 5.94 -13.54
N SER A 101 -11.63 4.89 -14.34
CA SER A 101 -12.39 3.68 -13.98
C SER A 101 -11.66 2.85 -12.91
N MET A 102 -10.32 2.86 -12.93
CA MET A 102 -9.51 2.21 -11.91
C MET A 102 -9.82 2.77 -10.51
N PHE A 103 -10.04 4.07 -10.37
CA PHE A 103 -10.43 4.65 -9.08
C PHE A 103 -11.84 4.28 -8.63
N ASP A 104 -12.77 4.03 -9.57
CA ASP A 104 -14.08 3.48 -9.20
C ASP A 104 -13.94 2.06 -8.64
N SER A 105 -13.16 1.21 -9.32
CA SER A 105 -12.81 -0.12 -8.84
C SER A 105 -12.08 -0.08 -7.50
N PHE A 106 -11.19 0.91 -7.29
CA PHE A 106 -10.50 1.08 -6.02
C PHE A 106 -11.49 1.29 -4.87
N ALA A 107 -12.45 2.20 -5.04
CA ALA A 107 -13.49 2.46 -4.05
C ALA A 107 -14.38 1.25 -3.77
N VAL A 108 -14.56 0.35 -4.75
CA VAL A 108 -15.34 -0.89 -4.59
C VAL A 108 -14.56 -1.95 -3.82
N HIS A 109 -13.31 -2.19 -4.19
CA HIS A 109 -12.51 -3.29 -3.62
C HIS A 109 -11.82 -2.94 -2.29
N PHE A 110 -11.63 -1.65 -2.02
CA PHE A 110 -11.05 -1.13 -0.78
C PHE A 110 -11.94 0.02 -0.23
N PRO A 111 -13.12 -0.28 0.33
CA PRO A 111 -14.09 0.72 0.77
C PRO A 111 -13.55 1.70 1.83
N GLU A 112 -12.58 1.27 2.64
CA GLU A 112 -11.87 2.10 3.61
C GLU A 112 -11.07 3.23 2.95
N GLU A 113 -10.67 3.03 1.69
CA GLU A 113 -9.95 4.00 0.86
C GLU A 113 -10.87 4.79 -0.07
N LYS A 114 -12.20 4.64 0.04
CA LYS A 114 -13.16 5.28 -0.87
C LYS A 114 -12.94 6.79 -0.99
N GLY A 115 -12.69 7.48 0.12
CA GLY A 115 -12.40 8.92 0.10
C GLY A 115 -11.15 9.24 -0.73
N ASN A 116 -10.08 8.47 -0.55
CA ASN A 116 -8.82 8.64 -1.29
C ASN A 116 -9.02 8.34 -2.77
N ALA A 117 -9.69 7.23 -3.11
CA ALA A 117 -10.02 6.85 -4.48
C ALA A 117 -10.80 7.96 -5.22
N LEU A 118 -11.85 8.51 -4.59
CA LEU A 118 -12.64 9.59 -5.17
C LEU A 118 -11.85 10.89 -5.31
N SER A 119 -11.00 11.22 -4.33
CA SER A 119 -10.14 12.41 -4.41
C SER A 119 -9.12 12.30 -5.54
N SER A 120 -8.51 11.13 -5.75
CA SER A 120 -7.60 10.85 -6.86
C SER A 120 -8.33 10.91 -8.20
N LYS A 121 -9.52 10.33 -8.30
CA LYS A 121 -10.37 10.42 -9.50
C LYS A 121 -10.65 11.88 -9.87
N ALA A 122 -11.07 12.69 -8.89
CA ALA A 122 -11.30 14.13 -9.08
C ALA A 122 -10.04 14.88 -9.54
N TYR A 123 -8.89 14.57 -8.92
CA TYR A 123 -7.59 15.13 -9.27
C TYR A 123 -7.22 14.87 -10.73
N TYR A 124 -7.26 13.61 -11.17
CA TYR A 124 -6.92 13.26 -12.55
C TYR A 124 -7.97 13.78 -13.54
N PHE A 125 -9.26 13.65 -13.22
CA PHE A 125 -10.34 14.20 -14.04
C PHE A 125 -10.15 15.70 -14.29
N TYR A 126 -9.90 16.47 -13.23
CA TYR A 126 -9.60 17.90 -13.36
C TYR A 126 -8.37 18.14 -14.23
N ASN A 127 -7.26 17.45 -13.98
CA ASN A 127 -6.02 17.69 -14.71
C ASN A 127 -6.15 17.45 -16.22
N TYR A 128 -6.90 16.42 -16.62
CA TYR A 128 -7.15 16.09 -18.03
C TYR A 128 -8.22 16.98 -18.67
N TYR A 129 -9.26 17.37 -17.93
CA TYR A 129 -10.46 18.02 -18.51
C TYR A 129 -10.67 19.48 -18.11
N LYS A 130 -9.78 20.13 -17.33
CA LYS A 130 -9.89 21.54 -16.87
C LYS A 130 -9.99 22.62 -17.96
N LYS A 131 -9.86 22.26 -19.25
CA LYS A 131 -10.08 23.16 -20.38
C LYS A 131 -11.56 23.28 -20.72
N ASP A 132 -12.34 22.25 -20.43
CA ASP A 132 -13.79 22.23 -20.61
C ASP A 132 -14.48 22.75 -19.34
N ALA A 133 -15.36 23.73 -19.51
CA ALA A 133 -15.98 24.41 -18.38
C ALA A 133 -16.98 23.52 -17.63
N ASP A 134 -17.66 22.61 -18.31
CA ASP A 134 -18.60 21.68 -17.67
C ASP A 134 -17.86 20.63 -16.86
N SER A 135 -16.73 20.15 -17.38
CA SER A 135 -15.83 19.25 -16.68
C SER A 135 -15.20 19.88 -15.43
N VAL A 136 -14.94 21.19 -15.41
CA VAL A 136 -14.53 21.87 -14.16
C VAL A 136 -15.62 21.75 -13.09
N SER A 137 -16.88 22.05 -13.41
CA SER A 137 -17.99 21.91 -12.45
C SER A 137 -18.16 20.46 -11.97
N LYS A 138 -17.99 19.47 -12.85
CA LYS A 138 -17.98 18.05 -12.46
C LYS A 138 -16.84 17.71 -11.51
N ALA A 139 -15.64 18.23 -11.75
CA ALA A 139 -14.51 18.04 -10.86
C ALA A 139 -14.76 18.64 -9.47
N VAL A 140 -15.38 19.83 -9.39
CA VAL A 140 -15.78 20.44 -8.12
C VAL A 140 -16.70 19.51 -7.34
N VAL A 141 -17.73 18.95 -7.98
CA VAL A 141 -18.64 17.98 -7.33
C VAL A 141 -17.91 16.73 -6.86
N MET A 142 -16.99 16.18 -7.65
CA MET A 142 -16.21 15.01 -7.24
C MET A 142 -15.31 15.31 -6.04
N PHE A 143 -14.70 16.50 -6.00
CA PHE A 143 -13.90 16.92 -4.84
C PHE A 143 -14.75 17.16 -3.59
N GLU A 144 -15.96 17.71 -3.73
CA GLU A 144 -16.90 17.84 -2.59
C GLU A 144 -17.23 16.48 -1.99
N GLU A 145 -17.56 15.50 -2.84
CA GLU A 145 -17.85 14.14 -2.39
C GLU A 145 -16.64 13.56 -1.65
N ALA A 146 -15.44 13.65 -2.24
CA ALA A 146 -14.23 13.17 -1.61
C ALA A 146 -13.93 13.89 -0.29
N LYS A 147 -14.16 15.20 -0.22
CA LYS A 147 -13.94 16.00 0.99
C LYS A 147 -14.94 15.64 2.08
N SER A 148 -16.20 15.33 1.74
CA SER A 148 -17.19 14.89 2.72
C SER A 148 -16.78 13.60 3.45
N LEU A 149 -15.94 12.77 2.80
CA LEU A 149 -15.42 11.51 3.36
C LEU A 149 -14.09 11.70 4.09
N LEU A 150 -13.19 12.53 3.56
CA LEU A 150 -11.83 12.69 4.09
C LEU A 150 -11.70 13.82 5.13
N GLY A 151 -12.61 14.80 5.10
CA GLY A 151 -12.50 16.04 5.86
C GLY A 151 -11.21 16.79 5.52
N ASP A 152 -10.34 16.91 6.52
CA ASP A 152 -9.06 17.62 6.41
C ASP A 152 -7.87 16.70 6.16
N ASN A 153 -8.09 15.38 6.10
CA ASN A 153 -7.08 14.38 5.74
C ASN A 153 -6.85 14.26 4.23
N MET A 154 -7.57 15.02 3.40
CA MET A 154 -7.34 15.03 1.96
C MET A 154 -5.91 15.46 1.65
N SER A 155 -5.26 14.80 0.69
CA SER A 155 -3.87 15.10 0.35
C SER A 155 -3.70 16.55 -0.09
N VAL A 156 -2.54 17.14 0.23
CA VAL A 156 -2.19 18.53 -0.16
C VAL A 156 -2.33 18.76 -1.66
N ALA A 157 -1.91 17.80 -2.48
CA ALA A 157 -2.03 17.88 -3.93
C ALA A 157 -3.50 17.91 -4.40
N HIS A 158 -4.38 17.18 -3.73
CA HIS A 158 -5.81 17.16 -4.05
C HIS A 158 -6.52 18.42 -3.53
N ILE A 159 -6.13 18.95 -2.37
CA ILE A 159 -6.59 20.25 -1.86
C ILE A 159 -6.23 21.38 -2.83
N ASP A 160 -5.01 21.39 -3.36
CA ASP A 160 -4.59 22.37 -4.37
C ASP A 160 -5.48 22.33 -5.63
N ARG A 161 -5.75 21.12 -6.16
CA ARG A 161 -6.62 20.99 -7.34
C ARG A 161 -8.08 21.30 -7.04
N TYR A 162 -8.57 20.95 -5.86
CA TYR A 162 -9.90 21.33 -5.39
C TYR A 162 -10.05 22.86 -5.34
N PHE A 163 -9.08 23.58 -4.77
CA PHE A 163 -9.06 25.03 -4.73
C PHE A 163 -9.03 25.62 -6.15
N GLN A 164 -8.13 25.15 -7.02
CA GLN A 164 -8.04 25.62 -8.40
C GLN A 164 -9.31 25.35 -9.22
N ALA A 165 -9.98 24.21 -9.01
CA ALA A 165 -11.25 23.90 -9.66
C ALA A 165 -12.34 24.90 -9.26
N ASN A 166 -12.46 25.23 -7.96
CA ASN A 166 -13.41 26.23 -7.48
C ASN A 166 -13.05 27.66 -7.93
N VAL A 167 -11.77 28.03 -8.04
CA VAL A 167 -11.35 29.31 -8.63
C VAL A 167 -11.81 29.41 -10.09
N LYS A 168 -11.70 28.32 -10.85
CA LYS A 168 -12.24 28.28 -12.23
C LYS A 168 -13.76 28.33 -12.25
N GLU A 169 -14.44 27.66 -11.34
CA GLU A 169 -15.90 27.70 -11.23
C GLU A 169 -16.41 29.11 -10.86
N PHE A 170 -15.71 29.79 -9.95
CA PHE A 170 -15.96 31.19 -9.62
C PHE A 170 -15.90 32.09 -10.86
N ASN A 171 -15.02 31.81 -11.81
CA ASN A 171 -14.96 32.61 -13.03
C ASN A 171 -16.25 32.51 -13.88
N LYS A 172 -17.06 31.48 -13.67
CA LYS A 172 -18.36 31.28 -14.33
C LYS A 172 -19.50 31.91 -13.54
N ASN A 173 -19.62 31.58 -12.25
CA ASN A 173 -20.80 31.93 -11.44
C ASN A 173 -20.63 33.20 -10.60
N LYS A 174 -19.39 33.68 -10.39
CA LYS A 174 -19.04 34.82 -9.52
C LYS A 174 -19.54 34.69 -8.08
N ASP A 175 -19.65 33.46 -7.59
CA ASP A 175 -20.06 33.16 -6.22
C ASP A 175 -18.90 33.43 -5.25
N VAL A 176 -18.90 34.63 -4.68
CA VAL A 176 -17.84 35.10 -3.76
C VAL A 176 -17.89 34.36 -2.42
N GLU A 177 -19.08 34.07 -1.91
CA GLU A 177 -19.26 33.36 -0.63
C GLU A 177 -18.63 31.98 -0.72
N ARG A 178 -18.98 31.24 -1.77
CA ARG A 178 -18.40 29.92 -2.03
C ARG A 178 -16.87 29.97 -2.17
N LEU A 179 -16.33 30.98 -2.85
CA LEU A 179 -14.88 31.10 -3.01
C LEU A 179 -14.17 31.28 -1.65
N PHE A 180 -14.75 32.07 -0.74
CA PHE A 180 -14.21 32.25 0.62
C PHE A 180 -14.33 30.98 1.46
N GLU A 181 -15.44 30.24 1.37
CA GLU A 181 -15.60 28.95 2.04
C GLU A 181 -14.50 27.96 1.61
N VAL A 182 -14.28 27.85 0.30
CA VAL A 182 -13.26 26.95 -0.25
C VAL A 182 -11.86 27.37 0.19
N TYR A 183 -11.56 28.68 0.15
CA TYR A 183 -10.28 29.21 0.61
C TYR A 183 -10.01 28.89 2.09
N ASN A 184 -10.98 29.18 2.97
CA ASN A 184 -10.85 28.89 4.40
C ASN A 184 -10.71 27.39 4.65
N SER A 185 -11.52 26.58 3.95
CA SER A 185 -11.42 25.13 4.06
C SER A 185 -10.06 24.59 3.60
N ALA A 186 -9.49 25.13 2.53
CA ALA A 186 -8.17 24.75 2.06
C ALA A 186 -7.10 25.13 3.09
N LEU A 187 -7.17 26.32 3.69
CA LEU A 187 -6.25 26.74 4.75
C LEU A 187 -6.28 25.80 5.96
N VAL A 188 -7.47 25.48 6.47
CA VAL A 188 -7.64 24.56 7.61
C VAL A 188 -7.04 23.20 7.29
N ALA A 189 -7.32 22.66 6.10
CA ALA A 189 -6.78 21.36 5.71
C ALA A 189 -5.26 21.38 5.54
N LEU A 190 -4.69 22.47 5.01
CA LEU A 190 -3.23 22.64 4.91
C LEU A 190 -2.56 22.75 6.28
N GLU A 191 -3.16 23.49 7.22
CA GLU A 191 -2.66 23.58 8.59
C GLU A 191 -2.72 22.22 9.30
N TYR A 192 -3.82 21.48 9.15
CA TYR A 192 -3.95 20.12 9.66
C TYR A 192 -2.86 19.18 9.11
N ASN A 193 -2.64 19.20 7.79
CA ASN A 193 -1.58 18.42 7.14
C ASN A 193 -0.18 18.81 7.64
N PHE A 194 0.09 20.12 7.79
CA PHE A 194 1.37 20.61 8.31
C PHE A 194 1.63 20.15 9.75
N ASN A 195 0.62 20.24 10.62
CA ASN A 195 0.72 19.78 12.00
C ASN A 195 0.92 18.26 12.08
N THR A 196 0.20 17.49 11.27
CA THR A 196 0.35 16.04 11.17
C THR A 196 1.78 15.66 10.76
N PHE A 197 2.31 16.29 9.71
CA PHE A 197 3.69 16.10 9.27
C PHE A 197 4.72 16.43 10.35
N ASN A 198 4.52 17.51 11.11
CA ASN A 198 5.43 17.88 12.20
C ASN A 198 5.43 16.84 13.33
N VAL A 199 4.26 16.30 13.70
CA VAL A 199 4.14 15.23 14.70
C VAL A 199 4.82 13.95 14.20
N GLU A 200 4.61 13.56 12.94
CA GLU A 200 5.27 12.40 12.35
C GLU A 200 6.78 12.54 12.32
N ASN A 201 7.31 13.69 11.90
CA ASN A 201 8.75 13.96 11.91
C ASN A 201 9.34 13.91 13.31
N TYR A 202 8.64 14.47 14.29
CA TYR A 202 9.07 14.39 15.70
C TYR A 202 9.17 12.94 16.16
N ASN A 203 8.15 12.12 15.88
CA ASN A 203 8.13 10.70 16.22
C ASN A 203 9.22 9.90 15.48
N LEU A 204 9.53 10.26 14.23
CA LEU A 204 10.65 9.67 13.49
C LEU A 204 11.99 10.04 14.14
N GLY A 205 12.16 11.27 14.61
CA GLY A 205 13.31 11.70 15.39
C GLY A 205 13.51 10.84 16.65
N LEU A 206 12.44 10.64 17.44
CA LEU A 206 12.50 9.78 18.63
C LEU A 206 12.89 8.33 18.30
N LYS A 207 12.38 7.78 17.19
CA LYS A 207 12.76 6.44 16.73
C LYS A 207 14.23 6.38 16.32
N ALA A 208 14.72 7.41 15.62
CA ALA A 208 16.12 7.50 15.24
C ALA A 208 17.04 7.55 16.47
N ASP A 209 16.70 8.37 17.47
CA ASP A 209 17.44 8.48 18.73
C ASP A 209 17.47 7.14 19.49
N SER A 210 16.33 6.42 19.52
CA SER A 210 16.26 5.07 20.08
C SER A 210 17.20 4.11 19.37
N VAL A 211 17.24 4.11 18.03
CA VAL A 211 18.13 3.24 17.25
C VAL A 211 19.59 3.56 17.56
N VAL A 212 19.96 4.83 17.67
CA VAL A 212 21.32 5.24 18.08
C VAL A 212 21.66 4.71 19.47
N GLY A 213 20.72 4.77 20.42
CA GLY A 213 20.89 4.18 21.75
C GLY A 213 21.12 2.67 21.72
N TRP A 214 20.35 1.94 20.90
CA TRP A 214 20.54 0.50 20.70
C TRP A 214 21.88 0.15 20.06
N ILE A 215 22.34 0.95 19.09
CA ILE A 215 23.66 0.77 18.48
C ILE A 215 24.75 1.00 19.53
N ALA A 216 24.69 2.09 20.30
CA ALA A 216 25.66 2.37 21.35
C ALA A 216 25.69 1.27 22.43
N TYR A 217 24.53 0.74 22.81
CA TYR A 217 24.43 -0.40 23.71
C TYR A 217 25.06 -1.66 23.10
N ALA A 218 24.74 -1.99 21.85
CA ALA A 218 25.31 -3.13 21.13
C ALA A 218 26.84 -3.03 21.03
N ASP A 219 27.38 -1.85 20.70
CA ASP A 219 28.82 -1.58 20.65
C ASP A 219 29.47 -1.76 22.02
N SER A 220 28.79 -1.38 23.11
CA SER A 220 29.30 -1.55 24.47
C SER A 220 29.40 -3.01 24.92
N VAL A 221 28.50 -3.88 24.46
CA VAL A 221 28.45 -5.30 24.88
C VAL A 221 29.22 -6.24 23.94
N THR A 222 29.43 -5.83 22.68
CA THR A 222 30.09 -6.65 21.65
C THR A 222 31.47 -7.18 22.07
N PRO A 223 32.38 -6.40 22.69
CA PRO A 223 33.68 -6.89 23.11
C PRO A 223 33.59 -8.03 24.15
N TYR A 224 32.63 -7.92 25.08
CA TYR A 224 32.42 -8.95 26.11
C TYR A 224 31.87 -10.25 25.50
N ALA A 225 30.93 -10.14 24.56
CA ALA A 225 30.39 -11.30 23.85
C ALA A 225 31.47 -12.01 23.03
N GLN A 226 32.33 -11.27 22.34
CA GLN A 226 33.46 -11.82 21.57
C GLN A 226 34.51 -12.49 22.48
N ALA A 227 34.82 -11.89 23.64
CA ALA A 227 35.72 -12.49 24.62
C ALA A 227 35.17 -13.82 25.14
N ALA A 228 33.89 -13.86 25.55
CA ALA A 228 33.24 -15.08 26.01
C ALA A 228 33.20 -16.17 24.92
N GLN A 229 32.96 -15.79 23.66
CA GLN A 229 32.99 -16.73 22.53
C GLN A 229 34.40 -17.30 22.30
N ALA A 230 35.45 -16.46 22.39
CA ALA A 230 36.83 -16.90 22.25
C ALA A 230 37.25 -17.84 23.40
N GLU A 231 36.85 -17.54 24.63
CA GLU A 231 37.08 -18.40 25.80
C GLU A 231 36.39 -19.75 25.65
N PHE A 232 35.12 -19.76 25.21
CA PHE A 232 34.38 -20.99 24.96
C PHE A 232 35.03 -21.84 23.84
N ALA A 233 35.44 -21.21 22.73
CA ALA A 233 36.13 -21.89 21.65
C ALA A 233 37.47 -22.51 22.10
N ALA A 234 38.23 -21.78 22.91
CA ALA A 234 39.48 -22.28 23.49
C ALA A 234 39.23 -23.48 24.41
N ALA A 235 38.23 -23.42 25.28
CA ALA A 235 37.85 -24.52 26.17
C ALA A 235 37.42 -25.77 25.39
N MET A 236 36.64 -25.60 24.31
CA MET A 236 36.22 -26.69 23.43
C MET A 236 37.40 -27.34 22.69
N ALA A 237 38.38 -26.55 22.22
CA ALA A 237 39.57 -27.10 21.56
C ALA A 237 40.44 -27.95 22.52
N VAL A 238 40.53 -27.53 23.79
CA VAL A 238 41.19 -28.32 24.84
C VAL A 238 40.41 -29.60 25.14
N TYR A 239 39.08 -29.52 25.22
CA TYR A 239 38.21 -30.67 25.43
C TYR A 239 38.39 -31.72 24.31
N ASP A 240 38.29 -31.30 23.05
CA ASP A 240 38.43 -32.18 21.87
C ASP A 240 39.83 -32.82 21.78
N SER A 241 40.89 -32.07 22.10
CA SER A 241 42.25 -32.62 22.10
C SER A 241 42.50 -33.62 23.22
N THR A 242 41.89 -33.40 24.40
CA THR A 242 41.97 -34.32 25.55
C THR A 242 41.22 -35.62 25.28
N ASP A 243 40.03 -35.55 24.69
CA ASP A 243 39.26 -36.74 24.30
C ASP A 243 39.90 -37.50 23.13
N ALA A 244 40.49 -36.79 22.17
CA ALA A 244 41.29 -37.41 21.10
C ALA A 244 42.52 -38.16 21.65
N TYR A 245 43.23 -37.58 22.63
CA TYR A 245 44.33 -38.23 23.33
C TYR A 245 43.86 -39.48 24.09
N ASN A 246 42.78 -39.39 24.85
CA ASN A 246 42.20 -40.49 25.62
C ASN A 246 41.68 -41.64 24.75
N ASN A 247 41.15 -41.36 23.56
CA ASN A 247 40.74 -42.39 22.60
C ASN A 247 41.94 -43.04 21.88
N SER A 248 42.99 -42.28 21.59
CA SER A 248 44.20 -42.82 20.95
C SER A 248 45.04 -43.68 21.90
N SER A 249 45.12 -43.33 23.19
CA SER A 249 45.79 -44.12 24.22
C SER A 249 45.05 -45.44 24.50
N LYS A 250 43.71 -45.41 24.59
CA LYS A 250 42.89 -46.64 24.70
C LYS A 250 43.03 -47.59 23.51
N LYS A 251 43.30 -47.09 22.30
CA LYS A 251 43.59 -47.91 21.11
C LYS A 251 44.98 -48.54 21.10
N ARG A 252 45.97 -47.95 21.79
CA ARG A 252 47.35 -48.48 21.88
C ARG A 252 47.54 -49.49 23.02
N MET A 253 46.58 -49.59 23.95
CA MET A 253 46.59 -50.57 25.06
C MET A 253 45.81 -51.86 24.76
N LYS A 254 45.47 -52.12 23.50
CA LYS A 254 44.95 -53.41 22.99
C LYS A 254 45.95 -53.99 21.99
#